data_AF-A0A260PYB2-F1
#
_entry.id   AF-A0A260PYB2-F1
#
_cell.length_a   1.000
_cell.length_b   1.000
_cell.length_c   1.000
_cell.angle_alpha   90.00
_cell.angle_beta   90.00
_cell.angle_gamma   90.00
#
_symmetry.space_group_name_H-M   'P 1'
#
loop_
_entity.id
_entity.type
_entity.pdbx_description
1 polymer ?
#
loop_
_entity_poly.entity_id
_entity_poly.type
_entity_poly.pdbx_seq_one_letter_code
_entity_poly.pdbx_strand_id
1 'polypeptide(L)'
;MSATQDAESRKAPRVAPDLIAHWVVKSARTEEMVRWYGAVFGAEIVYQDEGITFLTWDDESHRLAIIAVPKPVRFLFPFAKFRRKAYGIDHIALTFISLERLLENYVRLKRLGILPVWSINHGPTISLYYEDPDGVRLEFQVENFDAENTAAFFFTEEFAQNPIGVNIDPDYLLSQLRNGVPHEELRRREAGTRPGHPVVANKKTITPKTL
;
A
#
# COMPACT_ATOMS: atom_id res chain seq x y z
N MET A 1 -44.90 3.61 28.24
CA MET A 1 -44.56 2.95 26.97
C MET A 1 -43.77 3.96 26.16
N SER A 2 -42.44 3.93 26.28
CA SER A 2 -41.53 4.89 25.63
C SER A 2 -41.07 4.26 24.32
N ALA A 3 -41.55 4.78 23.20
CA ALA A 3 -41.11 4.37 21.88
C ALA A 3 -39.72 4.97 21.62
N THR A 4 -38.69 4.21 21.94
CA THR A 4 -37.31 4.44 21.49
C THR A 4 -36.93 3.33 20.53
N GLN A 5 -36.20 3.74 19.48
CA GLN A 5 -35.48 2.93 18.50
C GLN A 5 -36.33 2.41 17.34
N ASP A 6 -36.40 3.24 16.29
CA ASP A 6 -36.29 2.81 14.90
C ASP A 6 -35.87 4.04 14.08
N ALA A 7 -34.63 4.46 14.28
CA ALA A 7 -33.93 5.29 13.31
C ALA A 7 -32.78 4.44 12.78
N GLU A 8 -33.12 3.43 11.97
CA GLU A 8 -32.19 2.94 10.96
C GLU A 8 -31.71 4.17 10.18
N SER A 9 -30.44 4.54 10.41
CA SER A 9 -29.72 5.50 9.61
C SER A 9 -29.63 4.94 8.18
N ARG A 10 -30.70 5.16 7.40
CA ARG A 10 -30.69 4.95 5.95
C ARG A 10 -29.74 5.99 5.38
N LYS A 11 -28.45 5.65 5.32
CA LYS A 11 -27.46 6.42 4.56
C LYS A 11 -28.06 6.64 3.17
N ALA A 12 -28.21 7.91 2.77
CA ALA A 12 -28.71 8.26 1.46
C ALA A 12 -27.90 7.51 0.38
N PRO A 13 -28.52 7.08 -0.73
CA PRO A 13 -27.81 6.39 -1.80
C PRO A 13 -26.63 7.25 -2.24
N ARG A 14 -25.42 6.69 -2.09
CA ARG A 14 -24.18 7.39 -2.39
C ARG A 14 -24.02 7.45 -3.91
N VAL A 15 -24.09 8.65 -4.48
CA VAL A 15 -23.68 8.90 -5.86
C VAL A 15 -22.20 9.29 -5.84
N ALA A 16 -21.33 8.30 -6.03
CA ALA A 16 -19.88 8.45 -6.09
C ALA A 16 -19.31 7.43 -7.09
N PRO A 17 -18.07 7.61 -7.58
CA PRO A 17 -17.40 6.58 -8.38
C PRO A 17 -17.35 5.25 -7.62
N ASP A 18 -17.63 4.15 -8.31
CA ASP A 18 -17.67 2.81 -7.69
C ASP A 18 -16.27 2.30 -7.34
N LEU A 19 -15.28 2.60 -8.18
CA LEU A 19 -13.87 2.22 -7.99
C LEU A 19 -12.92 3.22 -8.66
N ILE A 20 -11.65 3.18 -8.26
CA ILE A 20 -10.58 3.89 -8.97
C ILE A 20 -10.29 3.10 -10.24
N ALA A 21 -10.53 3.68 -11.42
CA ALA A 21 -10.27 3.01 -12.69
C ALA A 21 -8.76 2.85 -12.95
N HIS A 22 -8.05 3.95 -13.14
CA HIS A 22 -6.62 3.95 -13.45
C HIS A 22 -5.91 5.21 -12.92
N TRP A 23 -4.58 5.16 -12.92
CA TRP A 23 -3.73 6.36 -12.78
C TRP A 23 -2.72 6.46 -13.92
N VAL A 24 -2.21 7.68 -14.14
CA VAL A 24 -1.33 8.00 -15.26
C VAL A 24 -0.03 8.57 -14.75
N VAL A 25 1.09 8.07 -15.26
CA VAL A 25 2.44 8.54 -14.94
C VAL A 25 3.18 8.94 -16.21
N LYS A 26 4.16 9.85 -16.07
CA LYS A 26 5.10 10.21 -17.14
C LYS A 26 6.45 9.61 -16.80
N SER A 27 7.04 8.85 -17.71
CA SER A 27 8.29 8.14 -17.47
C SER A 27 9.28 8.26 -18.63
N ALA A 28 10.55 8.49 -18.30
CA ALA A 28 11.67 8.34 -19.22
C ALA A 28 12.21 6.88 -19.23
N ARG A 29 11.56 5.99 -18.48
CA ARG A 29 11.98 4.62 -18.20
C ARG A 29 10.85 3.62 -18.45
N THR A 30 10.05 3.84 -19.49
CA THR A 30 8.84 3.05 -19.81
C THR A 30 9.09 1.55 -19.74
N GLU A 31 10.17 1.04 -20.34
CA GLU A 31 10.48 -0.39 -20.29
C GLU A 31 10.80 -0.92 -18.88
N GLU A 32 11.51 -0.13 -18.06
CA GLU A 32 11.79 -0.49 -16.66
C GLU A 32 10.49 -0.53 -15.85
N MET A 33 9.61 0.45 -16.08
CA MET A 33 8.28 0.54 -15.46
C MET A 33 7.42 -0.66 -15.83
N VAL A 34 7.31 -0.98 -17.12
CA VAL A 34 6.53 -2.15 -17.60
C VAL A 34 7.02 -3.44 -16.96
N ARG A 35 8.34 -3.68 -16.94
CA ARG A 35 8.90 -4.88 -16.27
C ARG A 35 8.60 -4.90 -14.78
N TRP A 36 8.72 -3.74 -14.11
CA TRP A 36 8.47 -3.65 -12.68
C TRP A 36 7.00 -3.90 -12.35
N TYR A 37 6.06 -3.25 -13.04
CA TYR A 37 4.62 -3.46 -12.83
C TYR A 37 4.19 -4.87 -13.23
N GLY A 38 4.78 -5.45 -14.29
CA GLY A 38 4.60 -6.86 -14.64
C GLY A 38 5.04 -7.80 -13.52
N ALA A 39 6.21 -7.56 -12.93
CA ALA A 39 6.69 -8.33 -11.78
C ALA A 39 5.85 -8.11 -10.52
N VAL A 40 5.42 -6.88 -10.25
CA VAL A 40 4.80 -6.52 -8.97
C VAL A 40 3.32 -6.86 -8.92
N PHE A 41 2.58 -6.56 -9.98
CA PHE A 41 1.14 -6.77 -10.06
C PHE A 41 0.75 -8.03 -10.85
N GLY A 42 1.70 -8.63 -11.59
CA GLY A 42 1.33 -9.55 -12.66
C GLY A 42 0.72 -8.81 -13.85
N ALA A 43 1.09 -7.54 -14.05
CA ALA A 43 0.48 -6.71 -15.06
C ALA A 43 0.85 -7.14 -16.49
N GLU A 44 -0.12 -7.04 -17.39
CA GLU A 44 0.01 -7.31 -18.81
C GLU A 44 -0.19 -6.03 -19.63
N ILE A 45 0.46 -5.95 -20.79
CA ILE A 45 0.29 -4.82 -21.72
C ILE A 45 -0.99 -5.04 -22.51
N VAL A 46 -1.93 -4.10 -22.43
CA VAL A 46 -3.16 -4.12 -23.25
C VAL A 46 -3.03 -3.27 -24.52
N TYR A 47 -2.16 -2.25 -24.50
CA TYR A 47 -1.85 -1.40 -25.64
C TYR A 47 -0.48 -0.74 -25.44
N GLN A 48 0.28 -0.57 -26.53
CA GLN A 48 1.55 0.14 -26.51
C GLN A 48 1.87 0.75 -27.87
N ASP A 49 2.26 2.03 -27.87
CA ASP A 49 2.91 2.72 -28.98
C ASP A 49 4.15 3.51 -28.49
N GLU A 50 4.72 4.36 -29.35
CA GLU A 50 5.91 5.15 -29.02
C GLU A 50 5.68 6.20 -27.91
N GLY A 51 4.44 6.65 -27.73
CA GLY A 51 4.06 7.72 -26.80
C GLY A 51 3.40 7.23 -25.51
N ILE A 52 2.72 6.09 -25.54
CA ILE A 52 1.94 5.61 -24.39
C ILE A 52 1.91 4.08 -24.26
N THR A 53 1.86 3.59 -23.03
CA THR A 53 1.67 2.17 -22.70
C THR A 53 0.58 2.01 -21.66
N PHE A 54 -0.37 1.12 -21.90
CA PHE A 54 -1.44 0.77 -20.97
C PHE A 54 -1.21 -0.63 -20.41
N LEU A 55 -1.28 -0.75 -19.08
CA LEU A 55 -1.15 -2.00 -18.34
C LEU A 55 -2.43 -2.31 -17.57
N THR A 56 -2.77 -3.60 -17.47
CA THR A 56 -3.84 -4.11 -16.59
C THR A 56 -3.38 -5.33 -15.79
N TRP A 57 -4.08 -5.66 -14.71
CA TRP A 57 -3.86 -6.88 -13.90
C TRP A 57 -5.18 -7.46 -13.36
N ASP A 58 -6.31 -6.93 -13.81
CA ASP A 58 -7.66 -7.40 -13.47
C ASP A 58 -8.62 -7.08 -14.63
N ASP A 59 -9.93 -7.18 -14.37
CA ASP A 59 -10.97 -7.03 -15.38
C ASP A 59 -11.17 -5.58 -15.88
N GLU A 60 -10.49 -4.59 -15.28
CA GLU A 60 -10.53 -3.21 -15.79
C GLU A 60 -9.74 -3.09 -17.11
N SER A 61 -10.24 -2.26 -18.02
CA SER A 61 -9.65 -2.04 -19.35
C SER A 61 -8.15 -1.72 -19.30
N HIS A 62 -7.73 -0.93 -18.31
CA HIS A 62 -6.37 -0.66 -17.93
C HIS A 62 -6.36 -0.04 -16.53
N ARG A 63 -5.31 -0.32 -15.75
CA ARG A 63 -5.11 0.23 -14.40
C ARG A 63 -4.00 1.27 -14.35
N LEU A 64 -3.00 1.16 -15.23
CA LEU A 64 -1.89 2.09 -15.33
C LEU A 64 -1.69 2.55 -16.77
N ALA A 65 -1.54 3.86 -16.96
CA ALA A 65 -1.03 4.43 -18.19
C ALA A 65 0.35 5.08 -17.97
N ILE A 66 1.30 4.75 -18.84
CA ILE A 66 2.65 5.30 -18.83
C ILE A 66 2.84 6.13 -20.09
N ILE A 67 2.91 7.46 -19.94
CA ILE A 67 3.24 8.38 -21.03
C ILE A 67 4.76 8.46 -21.13
N ALA A 68 5.31 8.08 -22.29
CA ALA A 68 6.73 8.18 -22.58
C ALA A 68 7.16 9.65 -22.66
N VAL A 69 8.25 9.99 -21.98
CA VAL A 69 8.94 11.27 -22.17
C VAL A 69 10.35 11.04 -22.70
N PRO A 70 10.97 12.01 -23.40
CA PRO A 70 12.28 11.82 -24.00
C PRO A 70 13.32 11.34 -22.98
N LYS A 71 14.10 10.31 -23.32
CA LYS A 71 15.12 9.71 -22.43
C LYS A 71 16.06 10.74 -21.76
N PRO A 72 16.49 11.83 -22.43
CA PRO A 72 17.33 12.85 -21.77
C PRO A 72 16.68 13.54 -20.56
N VAL A 73 15.34 13.58 -20.50
CA VAL A 73 14.59 14.15 -19.36
C VAL A 73 14.96 13.44 -18.04
N ARG A 74 15.36 12.17 -18.09
CA ARG A 74 15.88 11.41 -16.93
C ARG A 74 17.00 12.16 -16.21
N PHE A 75 17.86 12.88 -16.93
CA PHE A 75 19.01 13.60 -16.37
C PHE A 75 18.65 15.00 -15.89
N LEU A 76 17.52 15.57 -16.33
CA LEU A 76 17.01 16.86 -15.87
C LEU A 76 16.25 16.71 -14.54
N PHE A 77 15.77 15.51 -14.23
CA PHE A 77 15.04 15.22 -13.00
C PHE A 77 15.69 14.09 -12.19
N PRO A 78 16.97 14.21 -11.78
CA PRO A 78 17.60 13.24 -10.89
C PRO A 78 16.91 13.19 -9.51
N PHE A 79 16.18 14.25 -9.17
CA PHE A 79 15.39 14.39 -7.95
C PHE A 79 13.94 13.92 -8.08
N ALA A 80 13.56 13.14 -9.11
CA ALA A 80 12.19 12.64 -9.26
C ALA A 80 11.66 11.98 -7.96
N LYS A 81 12.51 11.21 -7.28
CA LYS A 81 12.21 10.60 -5.96
C LYS A 81 11.94 11.60 -4.83
N PHE A 82 12.43 12.84 -4.95
CA PHE A 82 12.16 13.91 -3.98
C PHE A 82 10.87 14.65 -4.27
N ARG A 83 10.28 14.53 -5.47
CA ARG A 83 9.02 15.21 -5.81
C ARG A 83 7.92 14.81 -4.83
N ARG A 84 7.71 13.50 -4.62
CA ARG A 84 6.74 12.97 -3.65
C ARG A 84 6.91 13.60 -2.25
N LYS A 85 8.15 13.73 -1.79
CA LYS A 85 8.46 14.25 -0.45
C LYS A 85 8.15 15.74 -0.27
N ALA A 86 8.02 16.48 -1.38
CA ALA A 86 7.86 17.93 -1.36
C ALA A 86 6.44 18.37 -1.75
N TYR A 87 5.80 17.69 -2.72
CA TYR A 87 4.46 18.02 -3.21
C TYR A 87 3.85 16.90 -4.07
N GLY A 88 2.52 16.81 -4.11
CA GLY A 88 1.77 15.88 -4.98
C GLY A 88 1.09 14.74 -4.24
N ILE A 89 0.83 13.63 -4.94
CA ILE A 89 0.30 12.39 -4.37
C ILE A 89 1.45 11.69 -3.64
N ASP A 90 1.24 11.34 -2.37
CA ASP A 90 2.24 10.56 -1.62
C ASP A 90 2.28 9.12 -2.13
N HIS A 91 1.21 8.37 -1.98
CA HIS A 91 1.14 6.98 -2.43
C HIS A 91 -0.25 6.61 -2.92
N ILE A 92 -0.34 5.45 -3.57
CA ILE A 92 -1.59 4.78 -3.92
C ILE A 92 -1.67 3.50 -3.09
N ALA A 93 -2.73 3.36 -2.30
CA ALA A 93 -2.97 2.19 -1.47
C ALA A 93 -3.86 1.16 -2.18
N LEU A 94 -3.47 -0.10 -2.07
CA LEU A 94 -4.07 -1.24 -2.75
C LEU A 94 -4.30 -2.35 -1.71
N THR A 95 -5.55 -2.78 -1.60
CA THR A 95 -5.97 -3.71 -0.57
C THR A 95 -5.87 -5.16 -1.02
N PHE A 96 -5.21 -5.97 -0.21
CA PHE A 96 -5.28 -7.43 -0.23
C PHE A 96 -6.42 -7.88 0.71
N ILE A 97 -7.18 -8.87 0.27
CA ILE A 97 -8.34 -9.39 1.04
C ILE A 97 -7.95 -10.13 2.33
N SER A 98 -6.67 -10.52 2.49
CA SER A 98 -6.18 -11.22 3.67
C SER A 98 -4.70 -10.97 3.91
N LEU A 99 -4.29 -11.09 5.18
CA LEU A 99 -2.88 -10.99 5.59
C LEU A 99 -2.03 -12.07 4.93
N GLU A 100 -2.57 -13.27 4.76
CA GLU A 100 -1.89 -14.36 4.07
C GLU A 100 -1.53 -13.99 2.63
N ARG A 101 -2.49 -13.49 1.85
CA ARG A 101 -2.21 -13.08 0.46
C ARG A 101 -1.21 -11.93 0.39
N LEU A 102 -1.26 -10.98 1.32
CA LEU A 102 -0.28 -9.89 1.40
C LEU A 102 1.13 -10.44 1.63
N LEU A 103 1.30 -11.37 2.58
CA LEU A 103 2.61 -11.94 2.93
C LEU A 103 3.12 -12.96 1.92
N GLU A 104 2.24 -13.72 1.26
CA GLU A 104 2.59 -14.57 0.12
C GLU A 104 3.10 -13.73 -1.06
N ASN A 105 2.41 -12.62 -1.34
CA ASN A 105 2.87 -11.67 -2.35
C ASN A 105 4.24 -11.09 -1.98
N TYR A 106 4.46 -10.72 -0.72
CA TYR A 106 5.78 -10.31 -0.22
C TYR A 106 6.86 -11.37 -0.51
N VAL A 107 6.62 -12.65 -0.22
CA VAL A 107 7.59 -13.73 -0.51
C VAL A 107 7.90 -13.81 -1.99
N ARG A 108 6.88 -13.71 -2.85
CA ARG A 108 7.04 -13.72 -4.31
C ARG A 108 7.92 -12.57 -4.78
N LEU A 109 7.64 -11.34 -4.35
CA LEU A 109 8.42 -10.15 -4.71
C LEU A 109 9.84 -10.19 -4.18
N LYS A 110 10.02 -10.64 -2.93
CA LYS A 110 11.33 -10.80 -2.31
C LYS A 110 12.23 -11.75 -3.11
N ARG A 111 11.71 -12.84 -3.66
CA ARG A 111 12.47 -13.77 -4.53
C ARG A 111 12.96 -13.10 -5.81
N LEU A 112 12.29 -12.04 -6.27
CA LEU A 112 12.68 -11.23 -7.41
C LEU A 112 13.61 -10.06 -7.03
N GLY A 113 14.02 -9.97 -5.77
CA GLY A 113 14.83 -8.86 -5.24
C GLY A 113 14.05 -7.57 -5.01
N ILE A 114 12.71 -7.62 -5.09
CA ILE A 114 11.83 -6.46 -4.86
C ILE A 114 11.39 -6.49 -3.39
N LEU A 115 11.95 -5.58 -2.60
CA LEU A 115 11.68 -5.48 -1.17
C LEU A 115 10.88 -4.21 -0.85
N PRO A 116 10.01 -4.24 0.18
CA PRO A 116 9.36 -3.03 0.64
C PRO A 116 10.39 -2.02 1.15
N VAL A 117 10.17 -0.74 0.86
CA VAL A 117 10.94 0.36 1.43
C VAL A 117 10.55 0.64 2.88
N TRP A 118 9.32 0.27 3.26
CA TRP A 118 8.77 0.40 4.60
C TRP A 118 7.73 -0.70 4.87
N SER A 119 7.75 -1.27 6.07
CA SER A 119 6.78 -2.27 6.52
C SER A 119 6.29 -1.88 7.90
N ILE A 120 4.98 -1.71 8.05
CA ILE A 120 4.39 -1.11 9.24
C ILE A 120 2.99 -1.65 9.51
N ASN A 121 2.63 -1.75 10.78
CA ASN A 121 1.25 -1.91 11.23
C ASN A 121 0.77 -0.56 11.79
N HIS A 122 -0.12 0.10 11.05
CA HIS A 122 -0.71 1.39 11.42
C HIS A 122 -1.69 1.28 12.59
N GLY A 123 -2.15 0.07 12.94
CA GLY A 123 -3.31 -0.16 13.80
C GLY A 123 -4.52 -0.62 12.98
N PRO A 124 -5.15 0.25 12.17
CA PRO A 124 -6.27 -0.16 11.33
C PRO A 124 -5.81 -1.02 10.15
N THR A 125 -4.56 -0.90 9.71
CA THR A 125 -4.04 -1.63 8.54
C THR A 125 -2.62 -2.14 8.77
N ILE A 126 -2.29 -3.26 8.14
CA ILE A 126 -0.92 -3.76 7.99
C ILE A 126 -0.47 -3.46 6.56
N SER A 127 0.64 -2.75 6.41
CA SER A 127 1.04 -2.13 5.15
C SER A 127 2.50 -2.41 4.80
N LEU A 128 2.73 -2.76 3.53
CA LEU A 128 4.03 -2.92 2.90
C LEU A 128 4.16 -1.91 1.75
N TYR A 129 5.04 -0.93 1.91
CA TYR A 129 5.27 0.11 0.91
C TYR A 129 6.37 -0.29 -0.05
N TYR A 130 6.10 -0.19 -1.35
CA TYR A 130 7.07 -0.39 -2.43
C TYR A 130 7.26 0.91 -3.21
N GLU A 131 8.39 1.01 -3.92
CA GLU A 131 8.66 2.12 -4.84
C GLU A 131 8.98 1.56 -6.22
N ASP A 132 8.34 2.14 -7.24
CA ASP A 132 8.65 1.84 -8.63
C ASP A 132 9.97 2.50 -9.09
N PRO A 133 10.45 2.25 -10.31
CA PRO A 133 11.69 2.83 -10.83
C PRO A 133 11.74 4.37 -10.84
N ASP A 134 10.60 5.04 -10.93
CA ASP A 134 10.49 6.51 -10.93
C ASP A 134 10.24 7.08 -9.51
N GLY A 135 9.99 6.21 -8.53
CA GLY A 135 9.77 6.56 -7.13
C GLY A 135 8.31 6.78 -6.76
N VAL A 136 7.35 6.36 -7.59
CA VAL A 136 5.94 6.31 -7.18
C VAL A 136 5.82 5.28 -6.07
N ARG A 137 5.22 5.70 -4.96
CA ARG A 137 5.05 4.84 -3.80
C ARG A 137 3.71 4.12 -3.86
N LEU A 138 3.74 2.83 -3.61
CA LEU A 138 2.59 1.94 -3.62
C LEU A 138 2.49 1.26 -2.26
N GLU A 139 1.33 1.39 -1.63
CA GLU A 139 1.03 0.75 -0.36
C GLU A 139 0.23 -0.53 -0.61
N PHE A 140 0.80 -1.67 -0.28
CA PHE A 140 0.07 -2.94 -0.27
C PHE A 140 -0.38 -3.20 1.15
N GLN A 141 -1.69 -3.13 1.36
CA GLN A 141 -2.26 -3.18 2.70
C GLN A 141 -3.28 -4.29 2.86
N VAL A 142 -3.56 -4.65 4.12
CA VAL A 142 -4.73 -5.40 4.53
C VAL A 142 -5.39 -4.69 5.72
N GLU A 143 -6.72 -4.69 5.75
CA GLU A 143 -7.50 -4.14 6.85
C GLU A 143 -7.45 -5.07 8.08
N ASN A 144 -7.17 -4.49 9.25
CA ASN A 144 -7.25 -5.18 10.54
C ASN A 144 -8.67 -5.17 11.10
N PHE A 145 -9.50 -4.22 10.69
CA PHE A 145 -10.87 -4.07 11.17
C PHE A 145 -11.83 -3.85 10.01
N ASP A 146 -13.13 -4.06 10.23
CA ASP A 146 -14.15 -3.57 9.30
C ASP A 146 -14.23 -2.03 9.33
N ALA A 147 -14.99 -1.45 8.40
CA ALA A 147 -15.08 0.00 8.25
C ALA A 147 -15.60 0.73 9.51
N GLU A 148 -16.51 0.10 10.28
CA GLU A 148 -17.06 0.71 11.49
C GLU A 148 -16.03 0.71 12.62
N ASN A 149 -15.37 -0.42 12.83
CA ASN A 149 -14.32 -0.59 13.82
C ASN A 149 -13.07 0.24 13.48
N THR A 150 -12.70 0.37 12.21
CA THR A 150 -11.64 1.29 11.75
C THR A 150 -12.02 2.74 12.06
N ALA A 151 -13.27 3.15 11.78
CA ALA A 151 -13.73 4.50 12.10
C ALA A 151 -13.69 4.76 13.61
N ALA A 152 -14.10 3.80 14.44
CA ALA A 152 -14.01 3.90 15.89
C ALA A 152 -12.56 3.97 16.38
N PHE A 153 -11.66 3.18 15.79
CA PHE A 153 -10.24 3.13 16.17
C PHE A 153 -9.55 4.51 16.07
N PHE A 154 -9.90 5.31 15.06
CA PHE A 154 -9.33 6.66 14.89
C PHE A 154 -9.62 7.62 16.03
N PHE A 155 -10.64 7.36 16.86
CA PHE A 155 -10.99 8.19 18.02
C PHE A 155 -10.48 7.62 19.36
N THR A 156 -9.66 6.57 19.32
CA THR A 156 -9.09 5.95 20.52
C THR A 156 -7.82 6.69 21.00
N GLU A 157 -7.56 6.60 22.30
CA GLU A 157 -6.30 7.07 22.89
C GLU A 157 -5.09 6.31 22.31
N GLU A 158 -5.26 5.03 21.97
CA GLU A 158 -4.23 4.21 21.33
C GLU A 158 -3.79 4.80 19.97
N PHE A 159 -4.75 5.25 19.15
CA PHE A 159 -4.44 5.93 17.90
C PHE A 159 -3.80 7.30 18.15
N ALA A 160 -4.30 8.09 19.11
CA ALA A 160 -3.75 9.40 19.45
C ALA A 160 -2.27 9.33 19.89
N GLN A 161 -1.90 8.32 20.68
CA GLN A 161 -0.53 8.11 21.16
C GLN A 161 0.42 7.63 20.06
N ASN A 162 -0.10 6.90 19.07
CA ASN A 162 0.69 6.38 17.96
C ASN A 162 -0.11 6.40 16.65
N PRO A 163 -0.25 7.56 15.97
CA PRO A 163 -1.04 7.67 14.75
C PRO A 163 -0.33 7.09 13.52
N ILE A 164 0.99 6.89 13.60
CA ILE A 164 1.78 6.35 12.48
C ILE A 164 1.85 4.82 12.57
N GLY A 165 1.95 4.21 13.75
CA GLY A 165 2.02 2.76 13.89
C GLY A 165 3.38 2.23 14.31
N VAL A 166 3.61 0.94 14.07
CA VAL A 166 4.78 0.19 14.54
C VAL A 166 5.42 -0.55 13.36
N ASN A 167 6.73 -0.39 13.17
CA ASN A 167 7.45 -1.13 12.13
C ASN A 167 7.34 -2.64 12.39
N ILE A 168 7.15 -3.40 11.31
CA ILE A 168 7.07 -4.86 11.37
C ILE A 168 8.22 -5.49 10.59
N ASP A 169 8.59 -6.70 10.98
CA ASP A 169 9.38 -7.62 10.18
C ASP A 169 8.43 -8.58 9.44
N PRO A 170 8.28 -8.46 8.10
CA PRO A 170 7.36 -9.31 7.34
C PRO A 170 7.75 -10.80 7.35
N ASP A 171 9.05 -11.12 7.44
CA ASP A 171 9.50 -12.52 7.54
C ASP A 171 9.07 -13.12 8.88
N TYR A 172 9.20 -12.35 9.97
CA TYR A 172 8.74 -12.79 11.28
C TYR A 172 7.22 -12.94 11.33
N LEU A 173 6.48 -11.94 10.85
CA LEU A 173 5.02 -11.98 10.84
C LEU A 173 4.50 -13.18 10.02
N LEU A 174 5.13 -13.47 8.87
CA LEU A 174 4.82 -14.65 8.07
C LEU A 174 5.15 -15.95 8.80
N SER A 175 6.26 -16.01 9.53
CA SER A 175 6.59 -17.20 10.33
C SER A 175 5.54 -17.48 11.39
N GLN A 176 5.03 -16.44 12.06
CA GLN A 176 3.97 -16.56 13.05
C GLN A 176 2.66 -17.04 12.41
N LEU A 177 2.28 -16.47 11.26
CA LEU A 177 1.13 -16.91 10.49
C LEU A 177 1.22 -18.41 10.12
N ARG A 178 2.36 -18.85 9.59
CA ARG A 178 2.58 -20.25 9.20
C ARG A 178 2.61 -21.21 10.38
N ASN A 179 2.94 -20.72 11.58
CA ASN A 179 2.87 -21.49 12.82
C ASN A 179 1.46 -21.54 13.41
N GLY A 180 0.45 -20.98 12.74
CA GLY A 180 -0.95 -21.05 13.16
C GLY A 180 -1.34 -20.02 14.23
N VAL A 181 -0.54 -18.97 14.41
CA VAL A 181 -0.93 -17.87 15.31
C VAL A 181 -2.23 -17.23 14.79
N PRO A 182 -3.27 -17.06 15.63
CA PRO A 182 -4.55 -16.50 15.19
C PRO A 182 -4.41 -15.10 14.58
N HIS A 183 -5.21 -14.82 13.54
CA HIS A 183 -5.19 -13.51 12.87
C HIS A 183 -5.39 -12.34 13.83
N GLU A 184 -6.25 -12.46 14.83
CA GLU A 184 -6.49 -11.42 15.83
C GLU A 184 -5.21 -11.04 16.61
N GLU A 185 -4.34 -12.01 16.89
CA GLU A 185 -3.05 -11.76 17.54
C GLU A 185 -2.07 -11.11 16.57
N LEU A 186 -2.06 -11.52 15.30
CA LEU A 186 -1.20 -10.97 14.26
C LEU A 186 -1.55 -9.53 13.87
N ARG A 187 -2.78 -9.09 14.16
CA ARG A 187 -3.25 -7.72 13.91
C ARG A 187 -2.78 -6.73 14.98
N ARG A 188 -2.36 -7.20 16.17
CA ARG A 188 -1.80 -6.32 17.20
C ARG A 188 -0.58 -5.59 16.65
N ARG A 189 -0.46 -4.29 16.96
CA ARG A 189 0.57 -3.41 16.39
C ARG A 189 1.98 -3.96 16.50
N GLU A 190 2.29 -4.62 17.62
CA GLU A 190 3.62 -5.17 17.89
C GLU A 190 3.84 -6.61 17.40
N ALA A 191 2.82 -7.26 16.82
CA ALA A 191 2.90 -8.68 16.44
C ALA A 191 4.00 -8.99 15.42
N GLY A 192 4.38 -8.00 14.60
CA GLY A 192 5.49 -8.08 13.67
C GLY A 192 6.86 -7.75 14.27
N THR A 193 6.96 -7.41 15.55
CA THR A 193 8.24 -7.14 16.23
C THR A 193 8.83 -8.45 16.73
N ARG A 194 10.07 -8.76 16.35
CA ARG A 194 10.76 -9.96 16.85
C ARG A 194 11.02 -9.86 18.36
N PRO A 195 10.91 -10.98 19.09
CA PRO A 195 11.34 -11.04 20.49
C PRO A 195 12.78 -10.55 20.65
N GLY A 196 13.03 -9.69 21.64
CA GLY A 196 14.35 -9.12 21.91
C GLY A 196 14.77 -7.95 21.03
N HIS A 197 13.95 -7.52 20.06
CA HIS A 197 14.18 -6.30 19.29
C HIS A 197 13.37 -5.11 19.83
N PRO A 198 13.89 -3.87 19.74
CA PRO A 198 13.16 -2.70 20.17
C PRO A 198 11.95 -2.44 19.27
N VAL A 199 10.83 -2.05 19.88
CA VAL A 199 9.65 -1.57 19.17
C VAL A 199 9.95 -0.20 18.56
N VAL A 200 9.95 -0.11 17.23
CA VAL A 200 10.11 1.15 16.50
C VAL A 200 8.72 1.68 16.15
N ALA A 201 8.26 2.68 16.89
CA ALA A 201 6.89 3.19 16.82
C ALA A 201 6.81 4.71 16.55
N ASN A 202 5.66 5.16 16.07
CA ASN A 202 5.30 6.57 15.86
C ASN A 202 6.38 7.28 15.02
N LYS A 203 6.77 8.51 15.38
CA LYS A 203 7.77 9.31 14.66
C LYS A 203 9.12 8.61 14.46
N LYS A 204 9.46 7.60 15.28
CA LYS A 204 10.70 6.81 15.11
C LYS A 204 10.68 5.91 13.87
N THR A 205 9.50 5.63 13.32
CA THR A 205 9.33 4.89 12.07
C THR A 205 9.69 5.73 10.84
N ILE A 206 9.70 7.06 10.99
CA ILE A 206 9.98 8.01 9.93
C ILE A 206 11.49 8.23 9.81
N THR A 207 12.03 7.90 8.64
CA THR A 207 13.45 7.99 8.28
C THR A 207 13.57 8.63 6.90
N PRO A 208 14.75 9.07 6.45
CA PRO A 208 14.92 9.56 5.08
C PRO A 208 14.52 8.55 3.98
N LYS A 209 14.49 7.25 4.29
CA LYS A 209 14.04 6.20 3.37
C LYS A 209 12.51 6.07 3.35
N THR A 210 11.86 6.24 4.50
CA THR A 210 10.40 6.08 4.66
C THR A 210 9.63 7.39 4.47
N LEU A 211 10.30 8.55 4.58
CA LEU A 211 9.83 9.84 4.08
C LEU A 211 9.72 9.85 2.57
#